data_AF-A0A135UUT9-F1
#
_entry.id   AF-A0A135UUT9-F1
#
_cell.length_a   1.000
_cell.length_b   1.000
_cell.length_c   1.000
_cell.angle_alpha   90.00
_cell.angle_beta   90.00
_cell.angle_gamma   90.00
#
_symmetry.space_group_name_H-M   'P 1'
#
loop_
_entity.id
_entity.type
_entity.pdbx_description
1 polymer ?
#
loop_
_entity_poly.entity_id
_entity_poly.type
_entity_poly.pdbx_seq_one_letter_code
_entity_poly.pdbx_strand_id
1 'polypeptide(L)'
;RRDEVVTGLESEIRPERDVINKDGEGFGFASRSLVAAVVTQLFSYMIGKGIQYGYVCTGEAFVFLHIPDDPTIVYYSVRVPNLDVLDDDDDENRLHGTAVAQVFAFILQALRADPPPQSWHDTAAGLDTWAVEYDDVLRNIPETVRK
;
A
#
# COMPACT_ATOMS: atom_id res chain seq x y z
N ARG A 1 2.72 -12.16 9.32
CA ARG A 1 1.94 -11.25 8.43
C ARG A 1 1.95 -9.79 8.87
N ARG A 2 1.56 -9.42 10.11
CA ARG A 2 1.65 -8.01 10.57
C ARG A 2 3.06 -7.43 10.48
N ASP A 3 4.05 -8.12 11.04
CA ASP A 3 5.45 -7.67 11.02
C ASP A 3 6.01 -7.60 9.59
N GLU A 4 5.51 -8.43 8.67
CA GLU A 4 5.89 -8.41 7.26
C GLU A 4 5.44 -7.11 6.58
N VAL A 5 4.21 -6.65 6.82
CA VAL A 5 3.69 -5.43 6.17
C VAL A 5 4.40 -4.19 6.70
N VAL A 6 4.59 -4.09 8.01
CA VAL A 6 5.32 -2.98 8.63
C VAL A 6 6.76 -2.97 8.11
N THR A 7 7.47 -4.10 8.19
CA THR A 7 8.86 -4.19 7.72
C THR A 7 9.01 -3.97 6.22
N GLY A 8 8.08 -4.47 5.41
CA GLY A 8 8.10 -4.24 3.96
C GLY A 8 7.89 -2.77 3.57
N LEU A 9 7.27 -1.97 4.45
CA LEU A 9 6.92 -0.56 4.24
C LEU A 9 7.64 0.39 5.21
N GLU A 10 8.76 -0.03 5.79
CA GLU A 10 9.55 0.80 6.70
C GLU A 10 10.19 2.02 6.01
N SER A 11 10.34 1.99 4.69
CA SER A 11 11.01 3.05 3.93
C SER A 11 10.48 3.18 2.49
N GLU A 12 10.81 4.31 1.85
CA GLU A 12 10.52 4.55 0.43
C GLU A 12 10.96 3.37 -0.44
N ILE A 13 10.06 2.86 -1.28
CA ILE A 13 10.35 1.80 -2.24
C ILE A 13 10.45 2.44 -3.62
N ARG A 14 11.61 2.29 -4.25
CA ARG A 14 11.81 2.58 -5.67
C ARG A 14 11.79 1.26 -6.43
N PRO A 15 10.68 0.91 -7.07
CA PRO A 15 10.46 -0.47 -7.48
C PRO A 15 11.54 -1.00 -8.45
N GLU A 16 11.99 -0.20 -9.42
CA GLU A 16 13.10 -0.54 -10.34
C GLU A 16 14.45 -0.76 -9.65
N ARG A 17 14.72 -0.02 -8.56
CA ARG A 17 15.98 -0.07 -7.84
C ARG A 17 15.97 -1.19 -6.80
N ASP A 18 14.85 -1.35 -6.11
CA ASP A 18 14.76 -2.07 -4.85
C ASP A 18 14.14 -3.46 -4.99
N VAL A 19 13.38 -3.73 -6.06
CA VAL A 19 12.57 -4.97 -6.19
C VAL A 19 12.68 -5.63 -7.57
N ILE A 20 12.51 -4.90 -8.68
CA ILE A 20 12.53 -5.50 -10.03
C ILE A 20 13.90 -6.12 -10.32
N ASN A 21 13.91 -7.41 -10.71
CA ASN A 21 15.12 -8.14 -11.11
C ASN A 21 16.25 -8.07 -10.06
N LYS A 22 15.91 -7.99 -8.78
CA LYS A 22 16.85 -8.06 -7.66
C LYS A 22 16.74 -9.40 -6.96
N ASP A 23 17.89 -10.00 -6.71
CA ASP A 23 18.01 -11.14 -5.82
C ASP A 23 18.34 -10.61 -4.42
N GLY A 24 17.49 -10.92 -3.45
CA GLY A 24 17.70 -10.54 -2.06
C GLY A 24 17.35 -11.71 -1.14
N GLU A 25 18.19 -11.93 -0.14
CA GLU A 25 17.98 -12.97 0.87
C GLU A 25 17.36 -12.37 2.14
N GLY A 26 16.44 -13.12 2.75
CA GLY A 26 15.90 -12.82 4.07
C GLY A 26 14.51 -12.19 4.08
N PHE A 27 13.96 -12.12 5.29
CA PHE A 27 12.57 -11.74 5.56
C PHE A 27 12.23 -10.30 5.13
N GLY A 28 13.14 -9.34 5.32
CA GLY A 28 12.90 -7.94 4.96
C GLY A 28 12.76 -7.74 3.45
N PHE A 29 13.61 -8.40 2.66
CA PHE A 29 13.52 -8.35 1.19
C PHE A 29 12.24 -9.04 0.70
N ALA A 30 11.94 -10.25 1.19
CA ALA A 30 10.73 -10.96 0.83
C ALA A 30 9.46 -10.14 1.16
N SER A 31 9.43 -9.52 2.35
CA SER A 31 8.32 -8.68 2.79
C SER A 31 8.18 -7.42 1.92
N ARG A 32 9.29 -6.73 1.63
CA ARG A 32 9.31 -5.55 0.76
C ARG A 32 8.83 -5.87 -0.66
N SER A 33 9.32 -6.97 -1.24
CA SER A 33 8.92 -7.42 -2.57
C SER A 33 7.44 -7.79 -2.61
N LEU A 34 6.93 -8.49 -1.61
CA LEU A 34 5.52 -8.84 -1.51
C LEU A 34 4.63 -7.60 -1.42
N VAL A 35 4.97 -6.66 -0.54
CA VAL A 35 4.16 -5.44 -0.39
C VAL A 35 4.26 -4.56 -1.63
N ALA A 36 5.44 -4.43 -2.24
CA ALA A 36 5.60 -3.70 -3.49
C ALA A 36 4.71 -4.28 -4.61
N ALA A 37 4.63 -5.61 -4.73
CA ALA A 37 3.73 -6.25 -5.70
C ALA A 37 2.25 -5.93 -5.41
N VAL A 38 1.82 -6.03 -4.15
CA VAL A 38 0.42 -5.73 -3.76
C VAL A 38 0.06 -4.26 -4.00
N VAL A 39 0.95 -3.33 -3.62
CA VAL A 39 0.75 -1.88 -3.83
C VAL A 39 0.73 -1.57 -5.31
N THR A 40 1.65 -2.13 -6.10
CA THR A 40 1.73 -1.89 -7.55
C THR A 40 0.50 -2.44 -8.27
N GLN A 41 -0.01 -3.60 -7.85
CA GLN A 41 -1.23 -4.17 -8.42
C GLN A 41 -2.44 -3.26 -8.18
N LEU A 42 -2.64 -2.80 -6.94
CA LEU A 42 -3.74 -1.88 -6.63
C LEU A 42 -3.55 -0.54 -7.35
N PHE A 43 -2.33 -0.02 -7.38
CA PHE A 43 -1.98 1.21 -8.09
C PHE A 43 -2.31 1.12 -9.59
N SER A 44 -1.96 0.04 -10.27
CA SER A 44 -2.29 -0.18 -11.68
C SER A 44 -3.81 -0.13 -11.93
N TYR A 45 -4.59 -0.77 -11.07
CA TYR A 45 -6.05 -0.73 -11.14
C TYR A 45 -6.61 0.68 -10.87
N MET A 46 -6.04 1.40 -9.90
CA MET A 46 -6.41 2.78 -9.58
C MET A 46 -6.14 3.73 -10.75
N ILE A 47 -4.96 3.64 -11.38
CA ILE A 47 -4.60 4.36 -12.60
C ILE A 47 -5.59 4.08 -13.72
N GLY A 48 -5.84 2.79 -14.02
CA GLY A 48 -6.74 2.38 -15.10
C GLY A 48 -8.19 2.84 -14.92
N LYS A 49 -8.60 3.14 -13.68
CA LYS A 49 -9.94 3.66 -13.35
C LYS A 49 -9.99 5.15 -13.03
N GLY A 50 -8.85 5.85 -13.03
CA GLY A 50 -8.81 7.26 -12.68
C GLY A 50 -9.12 7.53 -11.20
N ILE A 51 -8.79 6.60 -10.30
CA ILE A 51 -9.10 6.69 -8.87
C ILE A 51 -7.84 7.08 -8.10
N GLN A 52 -7.90 8.14 -7.29
CA GLN A 52 -6.75 8.63 -6.51
C GLN A 52 -6.66 8.08 -5.09
N TYR A 53 -7.70 7.39 -4.60
CA TYR A 53 -7.76 6.85 -3.23
C TYR A 53 -8.16 5.38 -3.26
N GLY A 54 -7.36 4.53 -2.62
CA GLY A 54 -7.62 3.10 -2.52
C GLY A 54 -7.05 2.53 -1.24
N TYR A 55 -7.42 1.30 -0.88
CA TYR A 55 -6.79 0.62 0.26
C TYR A 55 -6.83 -0.89 0.10
N VAL A 56 -5.90 -1.57 0.78
CA VAL A 56 -5.88 -3.02 0.95
C VAL A 56 -6.20 -3.35 2.40
N CYS A 57 -7.05 -4.35 2.63
CA CYS A 57 -7.30 -4.91 3.95
C CYS A 57 -6.77 -6.34 3.99
N THR A 58 -5.87 -6.63 4.93
CA THR A 58 -5.34 -7.98 5.15
C THR A 58 -6.09 -8.74 6.26
N GLY A 59 -7.15 -8.15 6.81
CA GLY A 59 -7.84 -8.61 8.02
C GLY A 59 -7.11 -8.25 9.32
N GLU A 60 -5.81 -7.96 9.24
CA GLU A 60 -4.95 -7.60 10.36
C GLU A 60 -4.46 -6.16 10.33
N ALA A 61 -4.29 -5.61 9.13
CA ALA A 61 -3.84 -4.24 8.89
C ALA A 61 -4.56 -3.65 7.66
N PHE A 62 -4.62 -2.33 7.63
CA PHE A 62 -5.05 -1.55 6.48
C PHE A 62 -3.84 -0.85 5.86
N VAL A 63 -3.71 -0.93 4.54
CA VAL A 63 -2.75 -0.14 3.77
C VAL A 63 -3.54 0.81 2.89
N PHE A 64 -3.63 2.08 3.30
CA PHE A 64 -4.28 3.14 2.55
C PHE A 64 -3.30 3.69 1.51
N LEU A 65 -3.78 3.90 0.29
CA LEU A 65 -3.02 4.45 -0.83
C LEU A 65 -3.65 5.75 -1.32
N HIS A 66 -2.78 6.71 -1.64
CA HIS A 66 -3.16 7.97 -2.27
C HIS A 66 -2.23 8.29 -3.43
N ILE A 67 -2.80 8.51 -4.62
CA ILE A 67 -2.09 9.01 -5.80
C ILE A 67 -2.29 10.52 -5.87
N PRO A 68 -1.23 11.33 -5.72
CA PRO A 68 -1.32 12.78 -5.79
C PRO A 68 -1.52 13.25 -7.24
N ASP A 69 -1.36 14.55 -7.48
CA ASP A 69 -1.45 15.15 -8.83
C ASP A 69 -0.37 14.62 -9.79
N ASP A 70 0.74 14.11 -9.25
CA ASP A 70 1.72 13.35 -10.01
C ASP A 70 1.36 11.86 -9.95
N PRO A 71 0.84 11.26 -11.04
CA PRO A 71 0.44 9.86 -11.03
C PRO A 71 1.61 8.89 -11.01
N THR A 72 2.87 9.35 -11.08
CA THR A 72 4.06 8.48 -11.00
C THR A 72 4.38 8.04 -9.57
N ILE A 73 3.74 8.67 -8.57
CA ILE A 73 4.00 8.45 -7.15
C ILE A 73 2.73 7.90 -6.49
N VAL A 74 2.89 6.97 -5.55
CA VAL A 74 1.80 6.58 -4.64
C VAL A 74 2.28 6.69 -3.21
N TYR A 75 1.54 7.46 -2.40
CA TYR A 75 1.74 7.51 -0.96
C TYR A 75 0.97 6.37 -0.31
N TYR A 76 1.53 5.83 0.77
CA TYR A 76 0.86 4.82 1.57
C TYR A 76 0.83 5.20 3.05
N SER A 77 -0.17 4.68 3.77
CA SER A 77 -0.23 4.71 5.23
C SER A 77 -0.71 3.35 5.73
N VAL A 78 0.04 2.75 6.66
CA VAL A 78 -0.32 1.48 7.30
C VAL A 78 -1.01 1.78 8.62
N ARG A 79 -2.15 1.14 8.88
CA ARG A 79 -2.86 1.21 10.16
C ARG A 79 -3.13 -0.18 10.71
N VAL A 80 -2.95 -0.34 12.01
CA VAL A 80 -3.19 -1.60 12.74
C VAL A 80 -4.18 -1.33 13.88
N PRO A 81 -5.48 -1.55 13.65
CA PRO A 81 -6.54 -1.13 14.57
C PRO A 81 -6.42 -1.69 15.99
N ASN A 82 -5.85 -2.87 16.17
CA ASN A 82 -5.70 -3.48 17.50
C ASN A 82 -4.58 -2.87 18.35
N LEU A 83 -3.66 -2.10 17.75
CA LEU A 83 -2.58 -1.40 18.47
C LEU A 83 -2.91 0.09 18.67
N ASP A 84 -3.54 0.73 17.67
CA ASP A 84 -3.97 2.14 17.72
C ASP A 84 -5.00 2.43 18.84
N VAL A 85 -5.56 1.39 19.48
CA VAL A 85 -6.51 1.48 20.61
C VAL A 85 -5.84 1.25 21.97
N LEU A 86 -4.59 0.77 22.00
CA LEU A 86 -3.87 0.41 23.23
C LEU A 86 -2.76 1.40 23.63
N ASP A 87 -2.26 2.23 22.70
CA ASP A 87 -1.22 3.23 22.98
C ASP A 87 -1.76 4.62 23.43
N ASP A 88 -3.07 4.85 23.34
CA ASP A 88 -3.73 6.04 23.90
C ASP A 88 -4.31 5.71 25.28
N ASP A 89 -3.57 6.05 26.34
CA ASP A 89 -4.01 6.05 27.75
C ASP A 89 -5.07 7.14 28.06
N ASP A 90 -5.52 7.89 27.04
CA ASP A 90 -6.56 8.91 27.13
C ASP A 90 -7.88 8.39 26.54
N ASP A 91 -8.86 8.16 27.43
CA ASP A 91 -10.11 7.45 27.19
C ASP A 91 -11.05 8.13 26.15
N GLU A 92 -10.70 9.32 25.66
CA GLU A 92 -11.52 10.14 24.75
C GLU A 92 -11.27 9.85 23.25
N ASN A 93 -10.13 9.25 22.87
CA ASN A 93 -9.72 9.08 21.46
C ASN A 93 -9.82 7.64 20.91
N ARG A 94 -10.24 6.68 21.75
CA ARG A 94 -10.26 5.23 21.47
C ARG A 94 -11.10 4.81 20.25
N LEU A 95 -12.09 5.63 19.87
CA LEU A 95 -12.96 5.36 18.71
C LEU A 95 -12.23 5.58 17.36
N HIS A 96 -11.28 6.52 17.30
CA HIS A 96 -10.54 6.84 16.08
C HIS A 96 -9.54 5.76 15.64
N GLY A 97 -9.10 4.91 16.58
CA GLY A 97 -8.25 3.75 16.34
C GLY A 97 -8.99 2.54 15.76
N THR A 98 -10.33 2.57 15.70
CA THR A 98 -11.09 1.43 15.16
C THR A 98 -10.95 1.36 13.64
N ALA A 99 -10.88 0.14 13.10
CA ALA A 99 -10.87 -0.12 11.66
C ALA A 99 -11.97 0.64 10.90
N VAL A 100 -13.17 0.68 11.50
CA VAL A 100 -14.36 1.33 10.92
C VAL A 100 -14.17 2.85 10.85
N ALA A 101 -13.68 3.48 11.92
CA ALA A 101 -13.47 4.93 11.94
C ALA A 101 -12.40 5.35 10.92
N GLN A 102 -11.31 4.59 10.81
CA GLN A 102 -10.24 4.87 9.85
C GLN A 102 -10.72 4.76 8.40
N VAL A 103 -11.43 3.67 8.06
CA VAL A 103 -12.02 3.50 6.72
C VAL A 103 -13.05 4.59 6.42
N PHE A 104 -13.88 4.95 7.40
CA PHE A 104 -14.87 6.00 7.23
C PHE A 104 -14.23 7.37 6.96
N ALA A 105 -13.20 7.73 7.74
CA ALA A 105 -12.46 8.97 7.53
C ALA A 105 -11.79 9.01 6.15
N PHE A 106 -11.21 7.88 5.71
CA PHE A 106 -10.59 7.77 4.39
C PHE A 106 -11.61 7.94 3.26
N ILE A 107 -12.78 7.32 3.37
CA ILE A 107 -13.87 7.48 2.39
C ILE A 107 -14.34 8.93 2.32
N LEU A 108 -14.48 9.60 3.47
CA LEU A 108 -14.84 11.03 3.50
C LEU A 108 -13.79 11.92 2.82
N GLN A 109 -12.50 11.61 2.96
CA GLN A 109 -11.44 12.31 2.24
C GLN A 109 -11.56 12.08 0.73
N ALA A 110 -11.74 10.82 0.29
CA ALA A 110 -11.90 10.48 -1.11
C ALA A 110 -13.11 11.15 -1.77
N LEU A 111 -14.25 11.25 -1.05
CA LEU A 111 -15.46 11.92 -1.54
C LEU A 111 -15.36 13.44 -1.64
N ARG A 112 -14.47 14.05 -0.85
CA ARG A 112 -14.22 15.50 -0.87
C ARG A 112 -13.16 15.90 -1.88
N ALA A 113 -12.36 14.95 -2.36
CA ALA A 113 -11.32 15.23 -3.34
C ALA A 113 -11.94 15.61 -4.68
N ASP A 114 -11.33 16.61 -5.32
CA ASP A 114 -11.66 16.94 -6.69
C ASP A 114 -11.23 15.79 -7.62
N PRO A 115 -11.99 15.48 -8.67
CA PRO A 115 -11.56 14.51 -9.67
C PRO A 115 -10.25 14.94 -10.34
N PRO A 116 -9.37 13.99 -10.68
CA PRO A 116 -8.10 14.32 -11.33
C PRO A 116 -8.35 15.00 -12.70
N PRO A 117 -7.54 16.01 -13.06
CA PRO A 117 -7.67 16.70 -14.35
C PRO A 117 -7.23 15.79 -15.51
N GLN A 118 -7.60 16.14 -16.74
CA GLN A 118 -7.21 15.37 -17.94
C GLN A 118 -5.68 15.17 -18.07
N SER A 119 -4.89 16.17 -17.70
CA SER A 119 -3.43 16.09 -17.72
C SER A 119 -2.88 14.99 -16.81
N TRP A 120 -3.58 14.67 -15.72
CA TRP A 120 -3.25 13.56 -14.84
C TRP A 120 -3.40 12.24 -15.59
N HIS A 121 -4.52 12.06 -16.32
CA HIS A 121 -4.74 10.86 -17.14
C HIS A 121 -3.73 10.73 -18.28
N ASP A 122 -3.36 11.84 -18.91
CA ASP A 122 -2.37 11.85 -19.99
C ASP A 122 -0.99 11.42 -19.48
N THR A 123 -0.61 11.88 -18.28
CA THR A 123 0.65 11.46 -17.63
C THR A 123 0.58 9.99 -17.21
N ALA A 124 -0.55 9.58 -16.63
CA ALA A 124 -0.78 8.21 -16.21
C ALA A 124 -0.75 7.20 -17.36
N ALA A 125 -1.17 7.61 -18.57
CA ALA A 125 -1.11 6.78 -19.77
C ALA A 125 0.32 6.50 -20.24
N GLY A 126 1.30 7.30 -19.81
CA GLY A 126 2.72 7.11 -20.10
C GLY A 126 3.46 6.23 -19.09
N LEU A 127 2.78 5.70 -18.07
CA LEU A 127 3.40 4.85 -17.06
C LEU A 127 3.75 3.47 -17.63
N ASP A 128 4.92 2.98 -17.26
CA ASP A 128 5.37 1.64 -17.64
C ASP A 128 4.60 0.54 -16.90
N THR A 129 4.56 -0.64 -17.52
CA THR A 129 3.94 -1.82 -16.91
C THR A 129 4.92 -2.48 -15.94
N TRP A 130 4.42 -2.82 -14.75
CA TRP A 130 5.16 -3.55 -13.75
C TRP A 130 5.53 -4.95 -14.26
N ALA A 131 6.83 -5.26 -14.29
CA ALA A 131 7.35 -6.49 -14.89
C ALA A 131 7.30 -7.73 -13.98
N VAL A 132 6.85 -7.59 -12.73
CA VAL A 132 6.94 -8.66 -11.71
C VAL A 132 5.55 -9.04 -11.22
N GLU A 133 5.05 -10.21 -11.60
CA GLU A 133 3.74 -10.67 -11.15
C GLU A 133 3.76 -11.04 -9.66
N TYR A 134 2.66 -10.77 -8.95
CA TYR A 134 2.50 -11.15 -7.54
C TYR A 134 2.77 -12.64 -7.30
N ASP A 135 2.28 -13.50 -8.21
CA ASP A 135 2.47 -14.95 -8.13
C ASP A 135 3.95 -15.36 -8.26
N ASP A 136 4.73 -14.62 -9.04
CA ASP A 136 6.17 -14.86 -9.20
C ASP A 136 6.93 -14.48 -7.92
N VAL A 137 6.57 -13.33 -7.31
CA VAL A 137 7.11 -12.96 -5.99
C VAL A 137 6.75 -14.02 -4.96
N LEU A 138 5.51 -14.49 -4.94
CA LEU A 138 5.08 -15.47 -3.95
C LEU A 138 5.87 -16.77 -4.08
N ARG A 139 6.04 -17.29 -5.30
CA ARG A 139 6.77 -18.53 -5.60
C ARG A 139 8.25 -18.46 -5.19
N ASN A 140 8.85 -17.28 -5.29
CA ASN A 140 10.26 -17.08 -4.95
C ASN A 140 10.52 -16.92 -3.45
N ILE A 141 9.48 -16.77 -2.62
CA ILE A 141 9.62 -16.77 -1.16
C ILE A 141 9.82 -18.22 -0.69
N PRO A 142 10.99 -18.57 -0.10
CA PRO A 142 11.25 -19.92 0.40
C PRO A 142 10.23 -20.31 1.48
N GLU A 143 9.78 -21.56 1.48
CA GLU A 143 8.82 -22.07 2.48
C GLU A 143 9.34 -21.93 3.93
N THR A 144 10.66 -21.90 4.12
CA THR A 144 11.30 -21.67 5.42
C THR A 144 11.10 -20.26 5.98
N VAL A 145 10.65 -19.32 5.16
CA VAL A 145 10.39 -17.91 5.51
C VAL A 145 8.88 -17.61 5.59
N ARG A 146 8.02 -18.47 5.03
CA ARG A 146 6.57 -18.38 5.19
C ARG A 146 6.19 -18.87 6.60
N LYS A 147 5.87 -17.95 7.50
CA LYS A 147 5.24 -18.29 8.79
C LYS A 147 3.73 -18.38 8.67
#